data_AF-A0A933Y858-F1
#
_entry.id   AF-A0A933Y858-F1
#
_cell.length_a   1.000
_cell.length_b   1.000
_cell.length_c   1.000
_cell.angle_alpha   90.00
_cell.angle_beta   90.00
_cell.angle_gamma   90.00
#
_symmetry.space_group_name_H-M   'P 1'
#
loop_
_entity.id
_entity.type
_entity.pdbx_description
1 polymer ?
#
loop_
_entity_poly.entity_id
_entity_poly.type
_entity_poly.pdbx_seq_one_letter_code
_entity_poly.pdbx_strand_id
1 'polypeptide(L)'
;MTDIPNREWYANLSQERGVAFRCPFATVQSCPRYYQSLSLLGKAGSTKIPEAEDERLLKNWKSSDLWPRTDEQATSLFGTPDNPSIYCNFCPEVTFERFGYFASGLTKYGDEIDSDFAHQRLEKDGTPPGHPLWSWSSCTAQHFTACSIYSVLSHRSASPQAKAEPWWRKYLAEIVVAVVIAIVGIIAKVFFG
;
A
#
# COMPACT_ATOMS: atom_id res chain seq x y z
N MET A 1 10.86 20.33 -15.79
CA MET A 1 10.26 19.85 -14.53
C MET A 1 11.39 19.75 -13.54
N THR A 2 11.44 20.69 -12.60
CA THR A 2 12.52 20.92 -11.63
C THR A 2 12.21 20.33 -10.25
N ASP A 3 11.13 19.58 -10.13
CA ASP A 3 10.63 19.15 -8.84
C ASP A 3 11.32 17.87 -8.39
N ILE A 4 12.19 18.02 -7.41
CA ILE A 4 12.82 16.92 -6.70
C ILE A 4 11.75 16.28 -5.80
N PRO A 5 11.41 14.99 -5.94
CA PRO A 5 10.39 14.33 -5.14
C PRO A 5 10.89 14.02 -3.71
N ASN A 6 11.39 15.05 -3.03
CA ASN A 6 11.91 15.01 -1.68
C ASN A 6 10.78 15.28 -0.66
N ARG A 7 11.18 15.44 0.61
CA ARG A 7 10.27 15.73 1.72
C ARG A 7 9.44 16.99 1.53
N GLU A 8 10.05 18.05 1.01
CA GLU A 8 9.40 19.35 0.82
C GLU A 8 8.34 19.27 -0.27
N TRP A 9 8.68 18.68 -1.43
CA TRP A 9 7.73 18.40 -2.49
C TRP A 9 6.52 17.61 -2.02
N TYR A 10 6.76 16.56 -1.23
CA TYR A 10 5.68 15.73 -0.68
C TYR A 10 4.80 16.48 0.32
N ALA A 11 5.41 17.32 1.17
CA ALA A 11 4.70 18.13 2.14
C ALA A 11 3.81 19.18 1.48
N ASN A 12 4.33 19.87 0.47
CA ASN A 12 3.58 20.86 -0.31
C ASN A 12 2.35 20.21 -0.97
N LEU A 13 2.53 19.05 -1.63
CA LEU A 13 1.40 18.31 -2.21
C LEU A 13 0.38 17.84 -1.17
N SER A 14 0.82 17.41 0.00
CA SER A 14 -0.08 17.02 1.09
C SER A 14 -0.91 18.21 1.56
N GLN A 15 -0.26 19.37 1.74
CA GLN A 15 -0.90 20.61 2.17
C GLN A 15 -1.91 21.12 1.12
N GLU A 16 -1.52 21.18 -0.15
CA GLU A 16 -2.39 21.59 -1.26
C GLU A 16 -3.65 20.72 -1.36
N ARG A 17 -3.51 19.41 -1.05
CA ARG A 17 -4.61 18.44 -1.10
C ARG A 17 -5.39 18.33 0.20
N GLY A 18 -4.99 19.03 1.26
CA GLY A 18 -5.63 18.95 2.58
C GLY A 18 -5.58 17.55 3.19
N VAL A 19 -4.52 16.78 2.92
CA VAL A 19 -4.33 15.41 3.44
C VAL A 19 -3.16 15.33 4.41
N ALA A 20 -3.07 14.22 5.15
CA ALA A 20 -1.94 13.94 6.03
C ALA A 20 -0.62 13.88 5.25
N PHE A 21 0.48 14.26 5.90
CA PHE A 21 1.81 14.25 5.30
C PHE A 21 2.30 12.85 4.89
N ARG A 22 1.95 11.79 5.62
CA ARG A 22 2.31 10.40 5.29
C ARG A 22 1.06 9.63 4.92
N CYS A 23 1.22 8.62 4.08
CA CYS A 23 0.13 7.70 3.77
C CYS A 23 -0.36 6.99 5.05
N PRO A 24 -1.65 7.07 5.39
CA PRO A 24 -2.21 6.44 6.60
C PRO A 24 -2.20 4.90 6.54
N PHE A 25 -1.94 4.32 5.36
CA PHE A 25 -1.91 2.88 5.15
C PHE A 25 -0.49 2.33 4.97
N ALA A 26 0.55 3.12 5.25
CA ALA A 26 1.96 2.76 5.05
C ALA A 26 2.48 1.75 6.08
N THR A 27 1.85 0.58 6.17
CA THR A 27 2.31 -0.54 6.99
C THR A 27 2.10 -1.86 6.27
N VAL A 28 2.89 -2.88 6.64
CA VAL A 28 2.80 -4.21 6.02
C VAL A 28 1.46 -4.91 6.29
N GLN A 29 0.76 -4.53 7.36
CA GLN A 29 -0.56 -5.07 7.70
C GLN A 29 -1.71 -4.36 6.98
N SER A 30 -1.51 -3.11 6.55
CA SER A 30 -2.60 -2.27 6.03
C SER A 30 -2.57 -2.11 4.51
N CYS A 31 -1.41 -2.30 3.86
CA CYS A 31 -1.27 -2.11 2.42
C CYS A 31 -0.42 -3.20 1.75
N PRO A 32 -0.94 -3.90 0.73
CA PRO A 32 -0.18 -4.92 0.02
C PRO A 32 1.01 -4.33 -0.75
N ARG A 33 0.90 -3.10 -1.28
CA ARG A 33 2.01 -2.45 -1.99
C ARG A 33 3.17 -2.09 -1.07
N TYR A 34 2.87 -1.62 0.15
CA TYR A 34 3.89 -1.38 1.17
C TYR A 34 4.61 -2.67 1.52
N TYR A 35 3.85 -3.74 1.78
CA TYR A 35 4.38 -5.07 2.04
C TYR A 35 5.25 -5.59 0.88
N GLN A 36 4.75 -5.61 -0.35
CA GLN A 36 5.49 -6.10 -1.52
C GLN A 36 6.80 -5.33 -1.72
N SER A 37 6.77 -4.01 -1.56
CA SER A 37 7.96 -3.16 -1.68
C SER A 37 9.02 -3.55 -0.64
N LEU A 38 8.61 -3.71 0.62
CA LEU A 38 9.53 -4.03 1.71
C LEU A 38 10.11 -5.45 1.57
N SER A 39 9.28 -6.44 1.24
CA SER A 39 9.73 -7.82 1.00
C SER A 39 10.74 -7.87 -0.16
N LEU A 40 10.50 -7.14 -1.25
CA LEU A 40 11.42 -7.07 -2.39
C LEU A 40 12.72 -6.33 -2.06
N LEU A 41 12.70 -5.28 -1.24
CA LEU A 41 13.94 -4.61 -0.81
C LEU A 41 14.90 -5.54 -0.06
N GLY A 42 14.38 -6.55 0.63
CA GLY A 42 15.21 -7.61 1.24
C GLY A 42 16.06 -8.39 0.23
N LYS A 43 15.65 -8.40 -1.05
CA LYS A 43 16.41 -8.98 -2.18
C LYS A 43 17.31 -7.95 -2.88
N ALA A 44 17.18 -6.67 -2.53
CA ALA A 44 17.95 -5.55 -3.06
C ALA A 44 19.00 -5.05 -2.03
N GLY A 45 19.49 -5.95 -1.18
CA GLY A 45 20.53 -5.66 -0.18
C GLY A 45 20.03 -4.95 1.09
N SER A 46 18.72 -4.86 1.33
CA SER A 46 18.18 -4.38 2.62
C SER A 46 17.98 -5.53 3.59
N THR A 47 17.82 -5.23 4.88
CA THR A 47 17.45 -6.22 5.89
C THR A 47 16.11 -6.87 5.52
N LYS A 48 16.08 -8.20 5.50
CA LYS A 48 14.90 -8.99 5.14
C LYS A 48 13.88 -9.00 6.28
N ILE A 49 12.60 -9.07 5.90
CA ILE A 49 11.54 -9.49 6.83
C ILE A 49 11.86 -10.94 7.26
N PRO A 50 11.74 -11.31 8.55
CA PRO A 50 11.90 -12.69 8.97
C PRO A 50 11.00 -13.63 8.15
N GLU A 51 11.54 -14.76 7.71
CA GLU A 51 10.88 -15.66 6.75
C GLU A 51 9.47 -16.07 7.16
N ALA A 52 9.29 -16.51 8.41
CA ALA A 52 7.98 -16.87 8.95
C ALA A 52 6.97 -15.72 8.93
N GLU A 53 7.42 -14.48 9.13
CA GLU A 53 6.56 -13.30 9.08
C GLU A 53 6.25 -12.90 7.63
N ASP A 54 7.23 -12.99 6.72
CA ASP A 54 7.04 -12.71 5.29
C ASP A 54 6.03 -13.70 4.67
N GLU A 55 6.16 -15.00 4.97
CA GLU A 55 5.21 -16.03 4.52
C GLU A 55 3.79 -15.78 5.06
N ARG A 56 3.66 -15.40 6.33
CA ARG A 56 2.38 -15.08 6.96
C ARG A 56 1.72 -13.89 6.26
N LEU A 57 2.47 -12.81 6.02
CA LEU A 57 1.99 -11.62 5.32
C LEU A 57 1.63 -11.93 3.86
N LEU A 58 2.45 -12.71 3.16
CA LEU A 58 2.20 -13.14 1.79
C LEU A 58 0.87 -13.89 1.67
N LYS A 59 0.65 -14.86 2.57
CA LYS A 59 -0.58 -15.66 2.59
C LYS A 59 -1.80 -14.80 2.84
N ASN A 60 -1.70 -13.87 3.80
CA ASN A 60 -2.78 -12.92 4.08
C ASN A 60 -3.13 -12.10 2.84
N TRP A 61 -2.13 -11.47 2.22
CA TRP A 61 -2.37 -10.57 1.11
C TRP A 61 -2.83 -11.27 -0.17
N LYS A 62 -2.25 -12.43 -0.51
CA LYS A 62 -2.68 -13.25 -1.65
C LYS A 62 -4.15 -13.65 -1.60
N SER A 63 -4.74 -13.74 -0.39
CA SER A 63 -6.16 -14.04 -0.23
C SER A 63 -7.06 -12.81 -0.45
N SER A 64 -6.50 -11.59 -0.41
CA SER A 64 -7.25 -10.36 -0.59
C SER A 64 -7.47 -10.02 -2.07
N ASP A 65 -8.50 -9.24 -2.33
CA ASP A 65 -8.79 -8.69 -3.65
C ASP A 65 -7.89 -7.51 -4.05
N LEU A 66 -7.09 -6.99 -3.11
CA LEU A 66 -6.08 -5.96 -3.34
C LEU A 66 -4.75 -6.54 -3.84
N TRP A 67 -4.59 -7.87 -3.85
CA TRP A 67 -3.41 -8.49 -4.42
C TRP A 67 -3.38 -8.31 -5.95
N PRO A 68 -2.24 -7.90 -6.54
CA PRO A 68 -2.12 -7.76 -7.99
C PRO A 68 -2.52 -9.06 -8.70
N ARG A 69 -3.33 -8.91 -9.75
CA ARG A 69 -3.77 -10.04 -10.59
C ARG A 69 -2.84 -10.28 -11.78
N THR A 70 -2.07 -9.26 -12.16
CA THR A 70 -1.09 -9.31 -13.24
C THR A 70 0.22 -8.69 -12.80
N ASP A 71 1.30 -9.03 -13.50
CA ASP A 71 2.64 -8.56 -13.16
C ASP A 71 2.83 -7.07 -13.45
N GLU A 72 2.06 -6.50 -14.40
CA GLU A 72 2.08 -5.06 -14.69
C GLU A 72 1.60 -4.22 -13.50
N GLN A 73 0.74 -4.78 -12.66
CA GLN A 73 0.25 -4.13 -11.44
C GLN A 73 1.12 -4.43 -10.21
N ALA A 74 1.90 -5.51 -10.27
CA ALA A 74 2.71 -5.97 -9.17
C ALA A 74 3.90 -5.04 -8.94
N THR A 75 4.31 -4.93 -7.67
CA THR A 75 5.61 -4.36 -7.34
C THR A 75 6.69 -5.31 -7.85
N SER A 76 7.69 -4.80 -8.57
CA SER A 76 8.70 -5.66 -9.20
C SER A 76 10.09 -5.04 -9.20
N LEU A 77 11.09 -5.92 -9.23
CA LEU A 77 12.50 -5.60 -9.38
C LEU A 77 13.04 -6.27 -10.63
N PHE A 78 13.85 -5.57 -11.40
CA PHE A 78 14.61 -6.13 -12.50
C PHE A 78 16.09 -5.74 -12.40
N GLY A 79 16.96 -6.56 -12.97
CA GLY A 79 18.40 -6.40 -12.93
C GLY A 79 19.09 -7.68 -12.50
N THR A 80 20.35 -7.56 -12.06
CA THR A 80 21.11 -8.70 -11.58
C THR A 80 20.68 -9.09 -10.17
N PRO A 81 20.82 -10.38 -9.79
CA PRO A 81 20.69 -10.79 -8.40
C PRO A 81 21.56 -9.92 -7.49
N ASP A 82 21.02 -9.51 -6.34
CA ASP A 82 21.66 -8.65 -5.33
C ASP A 82 21.99 -7.19 -5.77
N ASN A 83 21.84 -6.83 -7.04
CA ASN A 83 22.00 -5.46 -7.53
C ASN A 83 20.93 -5.08 -8.57
N PRO A 84 19.64 -4.99 -8.17
CA PRO A 84 18.58 -4.59 -9.07
C PRO A 84 18.78 -3.15 -9.57
N SER A 85 18.52 -2.95 -10.86
CA SER A 85 18.67 -1.70 -11.59
C SER A 85 17.34 -1.02 -11.85
N ILE A 86 16.22 -1.75 -11.79
CA ILE A 86 14.88 -1.22 -12.08
C ILE A 86 13.93 -1.60 -10.94
N TYR A 87 13.21 -0.60 -10.45
CA TYR A 87 12.20 -0.69 -9.41
C TYR A 87 10.89 -0.20 -10.00
N CYS A 88 9.83 -1.02 -9.98
CA CYS A 88 8.53 -0.66 -10.56
C CYS A 88 7.40 -0.85 -9.55
N ASN A 89 6.41 0.04 -9.61
CA ASN A 89 5.21 0.03 -8.77
C ASN A 89 5.48 0.00 -7.25
N PHE A 90 6.62 0.53 -6.82
CA PHE A 90 6.98 0.59 -5.40
C PHE A 90 6.07 1.55 -4.64
N CYS A 91 5.93 1.30 -3.34
CA CYS A 91 5.30 2.24 -2.41
C CYS A 91 6.22 3.47 -2.24
N PRO A 92 5.73 4.70 -2.50
CA PRO A 92 6.57 5.90 -2.41
C PRO A 92 7.12 6.16 -1.01
N GLU A 93 6.44 5.65 0.02
CA GLU A 93 6.91 5.71 1.41
C GLU A 93 8.17 4.85 1.61
N VAL A 94 8.17 3.64 1.05
CA VAL A 94 9.29 2.69 1.14
C VAL A 94 10.47 3.17 0.29
N THR A 95 10.22 3.72 -0.90
CA THR A 95 11.31 4.29 -1.71
C THR A 95 11.93 5.51 -1.05
N PHE A 96 11.14 6.34 -0.38
CA PHE A 96 11.67 7.51 0.32
C PHE A 96 12.59 7.09 1.46
N GLU A 97 12.19 6.10 2.26
CA GLU A 97 13.01 5.60 3.36
C GLU A 97 14.32 4.96 2.88
N ARG A 98 14.31 4.30 1.72
CA ARG A 98 15.50 3.64 1.17
C ARG A 98 16.39 4.57 0.34
N PHE A 99 15.81 5.43 -0.48
CA PHE A 99 16.51 6.18 -1.53
C PHE A 99 16.39 7.71 -1.39
N GLY A 100 15.58 8.22 -0.46
CA GLY A 100 15.37 9.65 -0.25
C GLY A 100 14.35 10.31 -1.19
N TYR A 101 13.68 9.53 -2.05
CA TYR A 101 12.73 10.01 -3.04
C TYR A 101 11.36 9.34 -2.92
N PHE A 102 10.29 10.13 -2.92
CA PHE A 102 8.91 9.65 -3.02
C PHE A 102 8.59 9.28 -4.47
N ALA A 103 8.82 8.02 -4.82
CA ALA A 103 8.73 7.53 -6.20
C ALA A 103 8.09 6.16 -6.27
N SER A 104 7.36 5.88 -7.34
CA SER A 104 6.85 4.55 -7.64
C SER A 104 7.78 3.75 -8.54
N GLY A 105 8.70 4.43 -9.22
CA GLY A 105 9.63 3.81 -10.14
C GLY A 105 10.98 4.50 -10.14
N LEU A 106 12.04 3.70 -10.18
CA LEU A 106 13.43 4.14 -10.27
C LEU A 106 14.17 3.24 -11.24
N THR A 107 14.97 3.82 -12.13
CA THR A 107 15.81 3.07 -13.07
C THR A 107 17.24 3.60 -13.02
N LYS A 108 18.22 2.74 -12.79
CA LYS A 108 19.64 3.10 -12.85
C LYS A 108 20.05 3.39 -14.29
N TYR A 109 21.19 4.04 -14.46
CA TYR A 109 21.87 4.10 -15.75
C TYR A 109 22.28 2.70 -16.22
N GLY A 110 22.38 2.50 -17.53
CA GLY A 110 22.75 1.22 -18.12
C GLY A 110 24.18 0.85 -17.78
N ASP A 111 25.08 1.82 -17.89
CA ASP A 111 26.49 1.71 -17.53
C ASP A 111 27.07 3.07 -17.08
N GLU A 112 28.39 3.09 -16.84
CA GLU A 112 29.13 4.28 -16.43
C GLU A 112 29.17 5.35 -17.52
N ILE A 113 29.17 4.95 -18.80
CA ILE A 113 29.20 5.86 -19.94
C ILE A 113 27.89 6.64 -19.99
N ASP A 114 26.76 5.95 -19.84
CA ASP A 114 25.43 6.56 -19.75
C ASP A 114 25.33 7.55 -18.58
N SER A 115 25.86 7.19 -17.40
CA SER A 115 25.85 8.09 -16.26
C SER A 115 26.74 9.31 -16.44
N ASP A 116 27.92 9.15 -17.05
CA ASP A 116 28.87 10.25 -17.28
C ASP A 116 28.29 11.28 -18.25
N PHE A 117 27.70 10.83 -19.36
CA PHE A 117 27.02 11.72 -20.31
C PHE A 117 25.84 12.44 -19.66
N ALA A 118 25.08 11.74 -18.81
CA ALA A 118 24.00 12.35 -18.07
C ALA A 118 24.52 13.41 -17.09
N HIS A 119 25.56 13.11 -16.31
CA HIS A 119 26.15 14.05 -15.35
C HIS A 119 26.68 15.30 -16.03
N GLN A 120 27.45 15.18 -17.13
CA GLN A 120 27.92 16.32 -17.91
C GLN A 120 26.77 17.21 -18.39
N ARG A 121 25.68 16.60 -18.83
CA ARG A 121 24.48 17.34 -19.24
C ARG A 121 23.79 18.02 -18.04
N LEU A 122 23.64 17.33 -16.92
CA LEU A 122 23.01 17.87 -15.72
C LEU A 122 23.83 19.05 -15.14
N GLU A 123 25.15 18.98 -15.17
CA GLU A 123 26.05 20.08 -14.81
C GLU A 123 25.83 21.29 -15.72
N LYS A 124 25.83 21.07 -17.04
CA LYS A 124 25.58 22.12 -18.04
C LYS A 124 24.21 22.77 -17.89
N ASP A 125 23.20 21.97 -17.55
CA ASP A 125 21.83 22.42 -17.34
C ASP A 125 21.62 23.09 -15.96
N GLY A 126 22.64 23.12 -15.10
CA GLY A 126 22.57 23.70 -13.75
C GLY A 126 21.63 22.93 -12.82
N THR A 127 21.51 21.61 -13.02
CA THR A 127 20.59 20.78 -12.24
C THR A 127 21.03 20.73 -10.78
N PRO A 128 20.12 20.89 -9.79
CA PRO A 128 20.49 20.87 -8.39
C PRO A 128 21.07 19.50 -7.96
N PRO A 129 22.06 19.44 -7.04
CA PRO A 129 22.69 18.19 -6.60
C PRO A 129 21.74 17.15 -5.99
N GLY A 130 20.61 17.58 -5.42
CA GLY A 130 19.60 16.69 -4.85
C GLY A 130 18.65 16.06 -5.87
N HIS A 131 18.82 16.35 -7.16
CA HIS A 131 17.92 15.84 -8.19
C HIS A 131 18.14 14.33 -8.42
N PRO A 132 17.08 13.51 -8.53
CA PRO A 132 17.22 12.06 -8.67
C PRO A 132 18.02 11.65 -9.90
N LEU A 133 18.09 12.49 -10.94
CA LEU A 133 18.85 12.20 -12.15
C LEU A 133 20.37 12.06 -11.93
N TRP A 134 20.91 12.55 -10.82
CA TRP A 134 22.31 12.29 -10.49
C TRP A 134 22.59 10.82 -10.16
N SER A 135 21.58 10.05 -9.74
CA SER A 135 21.74 8.64 -9.36
C SER A 135 20.91 7.68 -10.22
N TRP A 136 19.92 8.19 -10.95
CA TRP A 136 18.93 7.40 -11.67
C TRP A 136 18.74 7.95 -13.07
N SER A 137 18.66 7.08 -14.08
CA SER A 137 18.29 7.48 -15.44
C SER A 137 16.81 7.88 -15.55
N SER A 138 15.97 7.32 -14.66
CA SER A 138 14.56 7.70 -14.55
C SER A 138 14.07 7.67 -13.11
N CYS A 139 13.16 8.60 -12.78
CA CYS A 139 12.45 8.65 -11.51
C CYS A 139 10.98 8.99 -11.77
N THR A 140 10.09 8.07 -11.42
CA THR A 140 8.64 8.29 -11.49
C THR A 140 8.16 8.77 -10.12
N ALA A 141 8.17 10.08 -9.90
CA ALA A 141 7.69 10.70 -8.68
C ALA A 141 6.22 10.32 -8.40
N GLN A 142 5.90 9.97 -7.15
CA GLN A 142 4.53 9.63 -6.77
C GLN A 142 4.22 10.08 -5.34
N HIS A 143 3.15 10.86 -5.20
CA HIS A 143 2.51 11.11 -3.92
C HIS A 143 1.53 9.98 -3.58
N PHE A 144 1.37 9.61 -2.30
CA PHE A 144 0.53 8.47 -1.93
C PHE A 144 -0.93 8.56 -2.41
N THR A 145 -1.50 9.78 -2.50
CA THR A 145 -2.86 9.96 -3.00
C THR A 145 -3.04 9.61 -4.48
N ALA A 146 -1.94 9.57 -5.25
CA ALA A 146 -1.93 9.12 -6.64
C ALA A 146 -1.68 7.60 -6.78
N CYS A 147 -1.46 6.88 -5.67
CA CYS A 147 -1.32 5.43 -5.68
C CYS A 147 -2.67 4.77 -5.94
N SER A 148 -2.72 3.84 -6.90
CA SER A 148 -3.96 3.11 -7.24
C SER A 148 -4.57 2.38 -6.05
N ILE A 149 -3.74 1.80 -5.17
CA ILE A 149 -4.21 1.09 -3.96
C ILE A 149 -4.77 2.05 -2.91
N TYR A 150 -4.25 3.28 -2.82
CA TYR A 150 -4.71 4.26 -1.83
C TYR A 150 -6.18 4.62 -2.03
N SER A 151 -6.61 4.81 -3.28
CA SER A 151 -8.02 5.14 -3.58
C SER A 151 -8.99 4.09 -3.03
N VAL A 152 -8.64 2.80 -3.19
CA VAL A 152 -9.47 1.69 -2.71
C VAL A 152 -9.45 1.60 -1.19
N LEU A 153 -8.28 1.72 -0.56
CA LEU A 153 -8.14 1.68 0.89
C LEU A 153 -8.86 2.84 1.58
N SER A 154 -8.68 4.07 1.07
CA SER A 154 -9.36 5.26 1.60
C SER A 154 -10.88 5.15 1.50
N HIS A 155 -11.41 4.68 0.37
CA HIS A 155 -12.85 4.46 0.22
C HIS A 155 -13.38 3.38 1.19
N ARG A 156 -12.64 2.27 1.37
CA ARG A 156 -13.04 1.19 2.30
C ARG A 156 -12.98 1.63 3.75
N SER A 157 -12.00 2.43 4.13
CA SER A 157 -11.89 2.96 5.50
C SER A 157 -12.94 4.02 5.81
N ALA A 158 -13.39 4.78 4.80
CA ALA A 158 -14.45 5.77 4.96
C ALA A 158 -15.86 5.14 5.01
N SER A 159 -16.06 4.01 4.31
CA SER A 159 -17.32 3.28 4.38
C SER A 159 -17.37 2.48 5.68
N PRO A 160 -18.32 2.74 6.60
CA PRO A 160 -18.55 1.83 7.70
C PRO A 160 -18.85 0.47 7.08
N GLN A 161 -18.06 -0.55 7.41
CA GLN A 161 -18.48 -1.91 7.13
C GLN A 161 -19.87 -2.05 7.73
N ALA A 162 -20.87 -2.26 6.86
CA ALA A 162 -22.21 -2.59 7.32
C ALA A 162 -22.02 -3.76 8.28
N LYS A 163 -22.22 -3.52 9.59
CA LYS A 163 -22.10 -4.56 10.59
C LYS A 163 -22.97 -5.69 10.08
N ALA A 164 -22.37 -6.84 9.79
CA ALA A 164 -23.11 -8.01 9.35
C ALA A 164 -24.29 -8.17 10.30
N GLU A 165 -25.52 -8.14 9.76
CA GLU A 165 -26.69 -8.27 10.60
C GLU A 165 -26.52 -9.54 11.44
N PRO A 166 -26.61 -9.44 12.78
CA PRO A 166 -26.42 -10.61 13.62
C PRO A 166 -27.40 -11.71 13.18
N TRP A 167 -26.90 -12.91 12.96
CA TRP A 167 -27.66 -14.04 12.40
C TRP A 167 -28.98 -14.32 13.16
N TRP A 168 -29.02 -13.99 14.46
CA TRP A 168 -30.20 -14.15 15.32
C TRP A 168 -31.35 -13.22 14.98
N ARG A 169 -31.11 -12.08 14.30
CA ARG A 169 -32.19 -11.15 13.91
C ARG A 169 -33.22 -11.79 12.99
N LYS A 170 -32.78 -12.73 12.13
CA LYS A 170 -33.69 -13.48 11.24
C LYS A 170 -34.63 -14.41 11.98
N TYR A 171 -34.20 -14.91 13.15
CA TYR A 171 -34.96 -15.88 13.95
C TYR A 171 -35.68 -15.25 15.14
N LEU A 172 -35.50 -13.95 15.38
CA LEU A 172 -36.03 -13.28 16.56
C LEU A 172 -37.56 -13.34 16.63
N ALA A 173 -38.24 -13.18 15.49
CA ALA A 173 -39.70 -13.28 15.43
C ALA A 173 -40.20 -14.69 15.76
N GLU A 174 -39.52 -15.73 15.25
CA GLU A 174 -39.85 -17.13 15.53
C GLU A 174 -39.64 -17.48 17.00
N ILE A 175 -38.53 -17.03 17.59
CA ILE A 175 -38.21 -17.22 19.01
C ILE A 175 -39.28 -16.54 19.90
N VAL A 176 -39.65 -15.29 19.57
CA VAL A 176 -40.67 -14.55 20.35
C VAL A 176 -42.03 -15.26 20.28
N VAL A 177 -42.45 -15.73 19.10
CA VAL A 177 -43.71 -16.48 18.94
C VAL A 177 -43.70 -17.77 19.75
N ALA A 178 -42.61 -18.54 19.70
CA ALA A 178 -42.47 -19.78 20.45
C ALA A 178 -42.56 -19.56 21.97
N VAL A 179 -41.92 -18.50 22.47
CA VAL A 179 -41.98 -18.12 23.90
C VAL A 179 -43.39 -17.71 24.31
N VAL A 180 -44.09 -16.90 23.49
CA VAL A 180 -45.46 -16.48 23.77
C VAL A 180 -46.41 -17.69 23.83
N ILE A 181 -46.30 -18.62 22.88
CA ILE A 181 -47.11 -19.85 22.87
C ILE A 181 -46.85 -20.68 24.14
N ALA A 182 -45.59 -20.84 24.54
CA ALA A 182 -45.24 -21.58 25.74
C ALA A 182 -45.82 -20.94 27.01
N ILE A 183 -45.76 -19.61 27.13
CA ILE A 183 -46.33 -18.86 28.26
C ILE A 183 -47.86 -19.02 28.30
N VAL A 184 -48.55 -18.85 27.16
CA VAL A 184 -50.00 -19.03 27.08
C VAL A 184 -50.41 -20.46 27.45
N GLY A 185 -49.67 -21.46 26.99
CA GLY A 185 -49.91 -22.86 27.36
C GLY A 185 -49.73 -23.12 28.86
N ILE A 186 -48.73 -22.52 29.49
CA ILE A 186 -48.52 -22.60 30.95
C ILE A 186 -49.68 -21.93 31.69
N ILE A 187 -50.08 -20.73 31.29
CA ILE A 187 -51.19 -19.99 31.92
C ILE A 187 -52.50 -20.79 31.77
N ALA A 188 -52.81 -21.28 30.58
CA ALA A 188 -54.01 -22.08 30.34
C ALA A 188 -54.05 -23.35 31.22
N LYS A 189 -52.91 -24.04 31.36
CA LYS A 189 -52.79 -25.22 32.22
C LYS A 189 -52.97 -24.91 33.71
N VAL A 190 -52.56 -23.71 34.17
CA VAL A 190 -52.69 -23.29 35.57
C VAL A 190 -54.11 -22.84 35.90
N PHE A 191 -54.84 -22.23 34.96
CA PHE A 191 -56.16 -21.66 35.22
C PHE A 191 -57.35 -22.56 34.83
N PHE A 192 -57.15 -23.54 33.95
CA PHE A 192 -58.22 -24.41 33.43
C PHE A 192 -57.93 -25.91 33.59
N GLY A 193 -56.87 -26.27 34.32
CA GLY A 193 -56.48 -27.66 34.62
C GLY A 193 -56.77 -28.06 36.06
#